data_AF-A0ABD6C2I6-F1
#
_entry.id   AF-A0ABD6C2I6-F1
#
_cell.length_a   1.000
_cell.length_b   1.000
_cell.length_c   1.000
_cell.angle_alpha   90.00
_cell.angle_beta   90.00
_cell.angle_gamma   90.00
#
_symmetry.space_group_name_H-M   'P 1'
#
loop_
_entity.id
_entity.type
_entity.pdbx_description
1 polymer ?
#
loop_
_entity_poly.entity_id
_entity_poly.type
_entity_poly.pdbx_seq_one_letter_code
_entity_poly.pdbx_strand_id
1 'polypeptide(L)'
;MSDTPETSDATATTSETGEESNEREAYADLGATTEAAMDIAETSMDRVHELVPQETLADRLRAKSVHATGDPEFQHLVRFTGADKDEPVRAGARAVLDERPIVTDITMVKAGITGRGHDCPVRKAIGNGAELAAETGMTRTAAAVLELDRESVYDGAIAVVGNAPTAALALADCIEDGTRPAVVVATPVGFVKAADSRERLREVCAANGVPAVTNVGRRGGSGLAAGLTNELVHVASDVRDGEVSLETSNRSSGEDREPRDGEVEL
;
A
#
# COMPACT_ATOMS: atom_id res chain seq x y z
N MET A 1 -33.75 -13.47 -69.65
CA MET A 1 -32.39 -13.06 -69.25
C MET A 1 -32.23 -13.57 -67.82
N SER A 2 -31.88 -14.86 -67.61
CA SER A 2 -30.50 -15.41 -67.51
C SER A 2 -29.72 -14.73 -66.38
N ASP A 3 -29.03 -15.36 -65.45
CA ASP A 3 -28.64 -16.73 -65.13
C ASP A 3 -28.09 -16.66 -63.68
N THR A 4 -28.01 -17.77 -62.94
CA THR A 4 -27.16 -17.90 -61.73
C THR A 4 -25.78 -18.45 -62.15
N PRO A 5 -24.65 -18.17 -61.47
CA PRO A 5 -24.18 -19.05 -60.38
C PRO A 5 -23.23 -18.45 -59.28
N GLU A 6 -23.18 -19.17 -58.15
CA GLU A 6 -22.08 -19.56 -57.22
C GLU A 6 -20.83 -18.71 -56.79
N THR A 7 -20.60 -18.77 -55.47
CA THR A 7 -19.36 -19.01 -54.65
C THR A 7 -18.27 -17.95 -54.37
N SER A 8 -17.95 -17.89 -53.05
CA SER A 8 -16.68 -17.65 -52.32
C SER A 8 -15.88 -16.35 -52.53
N ASP A 9 -15.63 -15.60 -51.45
CA ASP A 9 -14.36 -15.75 -50.73
C ASP A 9 -14.48 -15.18 -49.30
N ALA A 10 -13.91 -15.92 -48.35
CA ALA A 10 -13.81 -15.54 -46.96
C ALA A 10 -12.44 -14.89 -46.77
N THR A 11 -12.40 -13.57 -46.57
CA THR A 11 -11.18 -12.90 -46.11
C THR A 11 -11.35 -12.60 -44.62
N ALA A 12 -10.75 -13.47 -43.81
CA ALA A 12 -10.50 -13.23 -42.41
C ALA A 12 -9.62 -11.99 -42.27
N THR A 13 -10.19 -10.89 -41.79
CA THR A 13 -9.39 -9.84 -41.13
C THR A 13 -9.26 -10.29 -39.69
N THR A 14 -8.12 -10.90 -39.40
CA THR A 14 -7.67 -11.26 -38.06
C THR A 14 -7.65 -10.03 -37.17
N SER A 15 -8.28 -10.18 -36.01
CA SER A 15 -8.34 -9.25 -34.90
C SER A 15 -6.95 -8.99 -34.32
N GLU A 16 -6.44 -7.77 -34.46
CA GLU A 16 -5.32 -7.22 -33.69
C GLU A 16 -5.82 -6.18 -32.69
N THR A 17 -6.84 -6.50 -31.89
CA THR A 17 -7.38 -5.59 -30.86
C THR A 17 -7.52 -6.25 -29.48
N GLY A 18 -6.89 -7.41 -29.28
CA GLY A 18 -7.04 -8.20 -28.05
C GLY A 18 -5.96 -8.01 -26.99
N GLU A 19 -4.81 -7.44 -27.33
CA GLU A 19 -3.68 -7.31 -26.39
C GLU A 19 -3.62 -5.92 -25.74
N GLU A 20 -3.85 -4.84 -26.49
CA GLU A 20 -3.89 -3.48 -25.92
C GLU A 20 -5.08 -3.22 -24.97
N SER A 21 -6.19 -3.97 -25.11
CA SER A 21 -7.38 -3.75 -24.27
C SER A 21 -7.18 -4.25 -22.84
N ASN A 22 -6.28 -5.20 -22.63
CA ASN A 22 -6.06 -5.80 -21.31
C ASN A 22 -5.10 -4.96 -20.46
N GLU A 23 -4.13 -4.29 -21.10
CA GLU A 23 -3.20 -3.37 -20.42
C GLU A 23 -3.90 -2.06 -19.96
N ARG A 24 -4.91 -1.59 -20.71
CA ARG A 24 -5.66 -0.36 -20.37
C ARG A 24 -6.59 -0.50 -19.16
N GLU A 25 -6.99 -1.72 -18.79
CA GLU A 25 -7.90 -1.95 -17.67
C GLU A 25 -7.15 -2.04 -16.32
N ALA A 26 -5.85 -2.38 -16.35
CA ALA A 26 -5.03 -2.67 -15.18
C ALA A 26 -4.71 -1.44 -14.30
N TYR A 27 -4.79 -0.22 -14.84
CA TYR A 27 -4.40 1.00 -14.11
C TYR A 27 -5.56 1.96 -13.78
N ALA A 28 -6.82 1.52 -13.86
CA ALA A 28 -7.98 2.39 -13.67
C ALA A 28 -8.15 2.92 -12.22
N ASP A 29 -7.43 4.01 -11.92
CA ASP A 29 -7.52 4.85 -10.73
C ASP A 29 -8.99 5.23 -10.49
N LEU A 30 -9.57 4.58 -9.47
CA LEU A 30 -10.68 4.95 -8.58
C LEU A 30 -11.92 5.74 -9.09
N GLY A 31 -12.07 5.98 -10.38
CA GLY A 31 -13.18 6.76 -10.95
C GLY A 31 -13.07 7.07 -12.44
N ALA A 32 -11.93 6.81 -13.09
CA ALA A 32 -11.77 6.96 -14.53
C ALA A 32 -12.53 5.86 -15.28
N THR A 33 -13.76 6.16 -15.71
CA THR A 33 -14.64 5.23 -16.44
C THR A 33 -14.81 5.59 -17.91
N THR A 34 -14.23 6.70 -18.34
CA THR A 34 -14.21 7.17 -19.73
C THR A 34 -12.78 7.19 -20.24
N GLU A 35 -12.61 7.02 -21.55
CA GLU A 35 -11.30 7.10 -22.22
C GLU A 35 -10.56 8.39 -21.85
N ALA A 36 -11.22 9.55 -21.96
CA ALA A 36 -10.63 10.83 -21.56
C ALA A 36 -10.23 10.89 -20.08
N ALA A 37 -10.93 10.19 -19.18
CA ALA A 37 -10.55 10.14 -17.77
C ALA A 37 -9.37 9.19 -17.52
N MET A 38 -9.28 8.11 -18.29
CA MET A 38 -8.14 7.19 -18.28
C MET A 38 -6.89 7.91 -18.79
N ASP A 39 -6.99 8.63 -19.91
CA ASP A 39 -5.89 9.43 -20.47
C ASP A 39 -5.35 10.45 -19.45
N ILE A 40 -6.24 11.11 -18.70
CA ILE A 40 -5.85 12.06 -17.64
C ILE A 40 -5.11 11.34 -16.50
N ALA A 41 -5.62 10.19 -16.06
CA ALA A 41 -5.02 9.44 -14.96
C ALA A 41 -3.63 8.89 -15.35
N GLU A 42 -3.51 8.33 -16.56
CA GLU A 42 -2.26 7.84 -17.13
C GLU A 42 -1.25 8.98 -17.27
N THR A 43 -1.63 10.08 -17.94
CA THR A 43 -0.76 11.25 -18.09
C THR A 43 -0.31 11.82 -16.74
N SER A 44 -1.19 11.82 -15.73
CA SER A 44 -0.84 12.28 -14.39
C SER A 44 0.24 11.40 -13.77
N MET A 45 0.13 10.08 -13.94
CA MET A 45 1.07 9.13 -13.34
C MET A 45 2.38 9.04 -14.10
N ASP A 46 2.39 9.19 -15.42
CA ASP A 46 3.62 9.36 -16.21
C ASP A 46 4.47 10.52 -15.67
N ARG A 47 3.82 11.66 -15.40
CA ARG A 47 4.50 12.82 -14.79
C ARG A 47 5.03 12.53 -13.40
N VAL A 48 4.36 11.68 -12.62
CA VAL A 48 4.86 11.25 -11.31
C VAL A 48 6.05 10.29 -11.47
N HIS A 49 6.04 9.40 -12.45
CA HIS A 49 7.13 8.48 -12.75
C HIS A 49 8.38 9.17 -13.30
N GLU A 50 8.23 10.35 -13.93
CA GLU A 50 9.37 11.22 -14.24
C GLU A 50 10.06 11.76 -12.98
N LEU A 51 9.34 11.87 -11.86
CA LEU A 51 9.82 12.46 -10.61
C LEU A 51 10.31 11.43 -9.59
N VAL A 52 9.79 10.21 -9.63
CA VAL A 52 10.06 9.14 -8.66
C VAL A 52 10.56 7.91 -9.43
N PRO A 53 11.73 7.33 -9.07
CA PRO A 53 12.21 6.07 -9.65
C PRO A 53 11.14 4.98 -9.60
N GLN A 54 11.21 3.97 -10.47
CA GLN A 54 10.25 2.84 -10.49
C GLN A 54 10.96 1.50 -10.29
N GLU A 55 12.03 1.50 -9.48
CA GLU A 55 12.92 0.34 -9.36
C GLU A 55 12.52 -0.59 -8.21
N THR A 56 11.82 -0.06 -7.20
CA THR A 56 11.50 -0.78 -5.96
C THR A 56 10.03 -0.69 -5.60
N LEU A 57 9.54 -1.64 -4.79
CA LEU A 57 8.17 -1.57 -4.25
C LEU A 57 7.98 -0.32 -3.38
N ALA A 58 9.01 0.07 -2.64
CA ALA A 58 9.02 1.30 -1.86
C ALA A 58 8.82 2.55 -2.75
N ASP A 59 9.30 2.52 -4.00
CA ASP A 59 9.10 3.62 -4.92
C ASP A 59 7.65 3.78 -5.36
N ARG A 60 6.89 2.69 -5.47
CA ARG A 60 5.44 2.76 -5.72
C ARG A 60 4.72 3.57 -4.64
N LEU A 61 5.07 3.35 -3.36
CA LEU A 61 4.54 4.16 -2.26
C LEU A 61 5.02 5.62 -2.30
N ARG A 62 6.25 5.89 -2.76
CA ARG A 62 6.73 7.27 -2.97
C ARG A 62 5.96 7.96 -4.09
N ALA A 63 5.78 7.30 -5.23
CA ALA A 63 5.01 7.79 -6.38
C ALA A 63 3.56 8.07 -5.96
N LYS A 64 2.92 7.11 -5.27
CA LYS A 64 1.58 7.30 -4.74
C LYS A 64 1.49 8.46 -3.75
N SER A 65 2.52 8.69 -2.94
CA SER A 65 2.55 9.84 -2.03
C SER A 65 2.59 11.17 -2.77
N VAL A 66 3.31 11.27 -3.88
CA VAL A 66 3.35 12.45 -4.74
C VAL A 66 1.99 12.66 -5.41
N HIS A 67 1.42 11.61 -6.02
CA HIS A 67 0.10 11.67 -6.68
C HIS A 67 -1.00 12.11 -5.72
N ALA A 68 -1.09 11.47 -4.55
CA ALA A 68 -2.14 11.73 -3.57
C ALA A 68 -2.06 13.13 -2.93
N THR A 69 -0.90 13.78 -3.00
CA THR A 69 -0.67 15.10 -2.38
C THR A 69 -0.49 16.23 -3.40
N GLY A 70 -0.21 15.91 -4.66
CA GLY A 70 0.21 16.88 -5.67
C GLY A 70 1.55 17.55 -5.35
N ASP A 71 2.38 16.93 -4.51
CA ASP A 71 3.62 17.51 -3.98
C ASP A 71 4.82 16.60 -4.32
N PRO A 72 5.64 16.97 -5.34
CA PRO A 72 6.82 16.19 -5.73
C PRO A 72 7.82 15.96 -4.61
N GLU A 73 7.90 16.86 -3.63
CA GLU A 73 8.83 16.75 -2.51
C GLU A 73 8.43 15.66 -1.52
N PHE A 74 7.18 15.18 -1.58
CA PHE A 74 6.67 14.21 -0.63
C PHE A 74 7.44 12.90 -0.66
N GLN A 75 7.97 12.51 -1.82
CA GLN A 75 8.81 11.33 -2.00
C GLN A 75 10.01 11.29 -1.03
N HIS A 76 10.57 12.46 -0.70
CA HIS A 76 11.72 12.60 0.20
C HIS A 76 11.34 12.56 1.68
N LEU A 77 10.05 12.65 2.00
CA LEU A 77 9.53 12.62 3.37
C LEU A 77 9.16 11.23 3.84
N VAL A 78 8.82 10.32 2.92
CA VAL A 78 8.36 8.97 3.25
C VAL A 78 9.48 8.18 3.95
N ARG A 79 9.12 7.44 5.00
CA ARG A 79 10.02 6.59 5.78
C ARG A 79 9.41 5.21 5.92
N PHE A 80 10.29 4.21 5.91
CA PHE A 80 9.92 2.80 5.93
C PHE A 80 10.63 2.11 7.11
N THR A 81 10.00 1.08 7.65
CA THR A 81 10.58 0.16 8.66
C THR A 81 10.27 -1.26 8.28
N GLY A 82 11.14 -2.20 8.66
CA GLY A 82 11.10 -3.59 8.25
C GLY A 82 12.51 -4.09 7.94
N ALA A 83 12.60 -5.30 7.39
CA ALA A 83 13.90 -5.87 6.98
C ALA A 83 14.61 -5.02 5.90
N ASP A 84 13.81 -4.39 5.04
CA ASP A 84 14.25 -3.43 4.03
C ASP A 84 13.14 -2.40 3.77
N LYS A 85 13.33 -1.52 2.78
CA LYS A 85 12.36 -0.47 2.46
C LYS A 85 11.09 -0.99 1.77
N ASP A 86 11.15 -2.16 1.15
CA ASP A 86 10.02 -2.77 0.44
C ASP A 86 9.13 -3.60 1.38
N GLU A 87 9.65 -3.98 2.55
CA GLU A 87 8.95 -4.84 3.49
C GLU A 87 7.54 -4.36 3.90
N PRO A 88 7.28 -3.07 4.17
CA PRO A 88 5.91 -2.59 4.40
C PRO A 88 4.97 -2.88 3.23
N VAL A 89 5.47 -2.79 1.99
CA VAL A 89 4.67 -3.05 0.79
C VAL A 89 4.35 -4.54 0.68
N ARG A 90 5.35 -5.40 0.87
CA ARG A 90 5.17 -6.85 0.83
C ARG A 90 4.22 -7.33 1.92
N ALA A 91 4.44 -6.89 3.16
CA ALA A 91 3.61 -7.27 4.29
C ALA A 91 2.17 -6.77 4.12
N GLY A 92 2.00 -5.54 3.63
CA GLY A 92 0.70 -4.99 3.29
C GLY A 92 -0.02 -5.75 2.18
N ALA A 93 0.66 -6.03 1.07
CA ALA A 93 0.10 -6.79 -0.03
C ALA A 93 -0.29 -8.21 0.41
N ARG A 94 0.55 -8.91 1.17
CA ARG A 94 0.21 -10.22 1.77
C ARG A 94 -1.03 -10.12 2.65
N ALA A 95 -1.11 -9.11 3.52
CA ALA A 95 -2.28 -8.91 4.36
C ALA A 95 -3.56 -8.65 3.55
N VAL A 96 -3.48 -7.96 2.39
CA VAL A 96 -4.61 -7.82 1.47
C VAL A 96 -4.98 -9.15 0.83
N LEU A 97 -4.00 -9.94 0.38
CA LEU A 97 -4.22 -11.26 -0.21
C LEU A 97 -4.88 -12.22 0.79
N ASP A 98 -4.48 -12.14 2.05
CA ASP A 98 -5.03 -12.92 3.18
C ASP A 98 -6.33 -12.32 3.76
N GLU A 99 -6.91 -11.32 3.08
CA GLU A 99 -8.17 -10.65 3.45
C GLU A 99 -8.20 -10.12 4.89
N ARG A 100 -7.04 -9.68 5.39
CA ARG A 100 -6.90 -9.15 6.74
C ARG A 100 -7.67 -7.84 6.91
N PRO A 101 -8.20 -7.55 8.11
CA PRO A 101 -8.89 -6.29 8.36
C PRO A 101 -8.03 -5.06 8.05
N ILE A 102 -8.65 -4.05 7.44
CA ILE A 102 -8.06 -2.71 7.33
C ILE A 102 -8.72 -1.81 8.38
N VAL A 103 -7.94 -1.33 9.34
CA VAL A 103 -8.43 -0.59 10.51
C VAL A 103 -7.96 0.85 10.44
N THR A 104 -8.88 1.78 10.19
CA THR A 104 -8.56 3.20 10.02
C THR A 104 -8.82 4.00 11.29
N ASP A 105 -8.05 5.05 11.56
CA ASP A 105 -8.31 5.92 12.73
C ASP A 105 -9.66 6.65 12.63
N ILE A 106 -10.00 7.17 11.44
CA ILE A 106 -11.23 7.94 11.21
C ILE A 106 -12.03 7.53 9.96
N THR A 107 -13.28 8.02 9.87
CA THR A 107 -14.19 7.76 8.74
C THR A 107 -13.64 8.25 7.40
N MET A 108 -12.94 9.38 7.35
CA MET A 108 -12.46 9.95 6.09
C MET A 108 -11.41 9.06 5.40
N VAL A 109 -10.51 8.45 6.18
CA VAL A 109 -9.55 7.46 5.66
C VAL A 109 -10.29 6.25 5.11
N LYS A 110 -11.24 5.69 5.88
CA LYS A 110 -12.07 4.55 5.43
C LYS A 110 -12.79 4.86 4.12
N ALA A 111 -13.34 6.05 3.96
CA ALA A 111 -14.06 6.43 2.74
C ALA A 111 -13.16 6.58 1.50
N GLY A 112 -11.85 6.79 1.69
CA GLY A 112 -10.88 6.88 0.59
C GLY A 112 -10.26 5.54 0.20
N ILE A 113 -10.48 4.48 0.97
CA ILE A 113 -10.00 3.14 0.63
C ILE A 113 -10.91 2.56 -0.46
N THR A 114 -10.29 2.03 -1.52
CA THR A 114 -11.01 1.37 -2.63
C THR A 114 -11.82 0.17 -2.13
N GLY A 115 -12.98 -0.08 -2.73
CA GLY A 115 -13.73 -1.33 -2.52
C GLY A 115 -13.43 -2.40 -3.57
N ARG A 116 -12.55 -2.12 -4.54
CA ARG A 116 -12.18 -3.01 -5.64
C ARG A 116 -10.82 -3.65 -5.37
N GLY A 117 -10.63 -4.89 -5.80
CA GLY A 117 -9.34 -5.60 -5.69
C GLY A 117 -9.13 -6.32 -4.37
N HIS A 118 -10.07 -6.30 -3.43
CA HIS A 118 -9.99 -7.08 -2.18
C HIS A 118 -11.36 -7.25 -1.50
N ASP A 119 -11.45 -8.25 -0.62
CA ASP A 119 -12.61 -8.49 0.26
C ASP A 119 -12.31 -8.16 1.75
N CYS A 120 -11.17 -7.51 2.02
CA CYS A 120 -10.77 -7.10 3.37
C CYS A 120 -11.88 -6.31 4.11
N PRO A 121 -12.23 -6.67 5.35
CA PRO A 121 -13.14 -5.87 6.17
C PRO A 121 -12.53 -4.50 6.51
N VAL A 122 -13.13 -3.41 6.02
CA VAL A 122 -12.67 -2.04 6.33
C VAL A 122 -13.42 -1.47 7.52
N ARG A 123 -12.73 -1.30 8.65
CA ARG A 123 -13.26 -0.81 9.92
C ARG A 123 -12.65 0.54 10.26
N LYS A 124 -13.35 1.32 11.08
CA LYS A 124 -12.84 2.57 11.65
C LYS A 124 -12.78 2.46 13.16
N ALA A 125 -11.74 3.01 13.76
CA ALA A 125 -11.58 3.10 15.20
C ALA A 125 -12.55 4.14 15.77
N ILE A 126 -12.59 5.35 15.23
CA ILE A 126 -13.44 6.41 15.78
C ILE A 126 -14.91 5.98 15.87
N GLY A 127 -15.49 6.15 17.06
CA GLY A 127 -16.81 5.65 17.41
C GLY A 127 -16.78 4.55 18.47
N ASN A 128 -15.63 3.88 18.64
CA ASN A 128 -15.35 2.99 19.77
C ASN A 128 -14.75 3.79 20.95
N GLY A 129 -14.87 3.28 22.18
CA GLY A 129 -14.22 3.87 23.35
C GLY A 129 -14.73 5.24 23.79
N ALA A 130 -16.00 5.57 23.54
CA ALA A 130 -16.60 6.82 23.99
C ALA A 130 -16.61 6.95 25.52
N GLU A 131 -16.91 5.85 26.22
CA GLU A 131 -16.89 5.76 27.68
C GLU A 131 -15.45 5.90 28.21
N LEU A 132 -14.50 5.13 27.66
CA LEU A 132 -13.09 5.22 28.02
C LEU A 132 -12.53 6.63 27.85
N ALA A 133 -12.87 7.33 26.75
CA ALA A 133 -12.45 8.71 26.53
C ALA A 133 -13.01 9.67 27.61
N ALA A 134 -14.27 9.48 28.02
CA ALA A 134 -14.90 10.31 29.04
C ALA A 134 -14.30 10.06 30.43
N GLU A 135 -13.99 8.80 30.75
CA GLU A 135 -13.43 8.41 32.05
C GLU A 135 -11.96 8.83 32.23
N THR A 136 -11.16 8.71 31.16
CA THR A 136 -9.70 8.94 31.22
C THR A 136 -9.28 10.34 30.78
N GLY A 137 -10.16 11.10 30.13
CA GLY A 137 -9.84 12.39 29.52
C GLY A 137 -9.00 12.29 28.25
N MET A 138 -8.80 11.09 27.71
CA MET A 138 -8.07 10.88 26.44
C MET A 138 -8.90 11.34 25.23
N THR A 139 -8.22 11.56 24.10
CA THR A 139 -8.93 11.84 22.85
C THR A 139 -9.72 10.62 22.40
N ARG A 140 -10.91 10.83 21.82
CA ARG A 140 -11.77 9.75 21.28
C ARG A 140 -11.05 8.77 20.36
N THR A 141 -10.13 9.24 19.52
CA THR A 141 -9.37 8.39 18.60
C THR A 141 -8.32 7.54 19.32
N ALA A 142 -7.70 8.02 20.39
CA ALA A 142 -6.80 7.22 21.21
C ALA A 142 -7.56 6.15 21.98
N ALA A 143 -8.66 6.52 22.64
CA ALA A 143 -9.51 5.56 23.35
C ALA A 143 -10.07 4.49 22.41
N ALA A 144 -10.49 4.88 21.20
CA ALA A 144 -10.94 3.94 20.18
C ALA A 144 -9.88 2.93 19.74
N VAL A 145 -8.60 3.34 19.62
CA VAL A 145 -7.50 2.43 19.33
C VAL A 145 -7.37 1.42 20.46
N LEU A 146 -7.34 1.88 21.71
CA LEU A 146 -7.21 0.99 22.87
C LEU A 146 -8.37 -0.01 23.00
N GLU A 147 -9.61 0.38 22.71
CA GLU A 147 -10.73 -0.58 22.73
C GLU A 147 -10.61 -1.64 21.63
N LEU A 148 -10.30 -1.24 20.40
CA LEU A 148 -10.11 -2.20 19.31
C LEU A 148 -8.92 -3.14 19.56
N ASP A 149 -7.89 -2.65 20.25
CA ASP A 149 -6.74 -3.44 20.65
C ASP A 149 -7.10 -4.50 21.71
N ARG A 150 -7.94 -4.16 22.70
CA ARG A 150 -8.48 -5.12 23.67
C ARG A 150 -9.30 -6.25 23.03
N GLU A 151 -9.89 -5.97 21.87
CA GLU A 151 -10.60 -6.96 21.04
C GLU A 151 -9.66 -7.72 20.07
N SER A 152 -8.35 -7.51 20.16
CA SER A 152 -7.32 -8.09 19.27
C SER A 152 -7.55 -7.78 17.78
N VAL A 153 -8.20 -6.66 17.47
CA VAL A 153 -8.57 -6.30 16.09
C VAL A 153 -7.34 -5.93 15.26
N TYR A 154 -6.26 -5.46 15.90
CA TYR A 154 -5.05 -5.02 15.22
C TYR A 154 -4.08 -6.14 14.86
N ASP A 155 -4.16 -7.32 15.50
CA ASP A 155 -3.22 -8.41 15.21
C ASP A 155 -3.38 -8.90 13.77
N GLY A 156 -2.28 -8.87 13.02
CA GLY A 156 -2.23 -9.16 11.58
C GLY A 156 -3.05 -8.21 10.71
N ALA A 157 -3.56 -7.09 11.24
CA ALA A 157 -4.35 -6.13 10.47
C ALA A 157 -3.45 -5.12 9.73
N ILE A 158 -4.05 -4.45 8.75
CA ILE A 158 -3.47 -3.25 8.13
C ILE A 158 -3.96 -2.05 8.96
N ALA A 159 -3.10 -1.51 9.82
CA ALA A 159 -3.43 -0.39 10.69
C ALA A 159 -3.15 0.95 9.99
N VAL A 160 -4.16 1.79 9.83
CA VAL A 160 -4.07 3.03 9.04
C VAL A 160 -4.42 4.25 9.88
N VAL A 161 -3.46 5.15 10.09
CA VAL A 161 -3.65 6.38 10.85
C VAL A 161 -3.42 7.59 9.94
N GLY A 162 -4.50 8.20 9.47
CA GLY A 162 -4.42 9.33 8.53
C GLY A 162 -4.60 10.71 9.16
N ASN A 163 -5.18 10.79 10.36
CA ASN A 163 -5.59 12.08 10.93
C ASN A 163 -5.04 12.34 12.32
N ALA A 164 -5.22 11.44 13.28
CA ALA A 164 -5.01 11.76 14.70
C ALA A 164 -3.60 11.37 15.20
N PRO A 165 -2.73 12.33 15.58
CA PRO A 165 -1.44 12.02 16.21
C PRO A 165 -1.58 11.19 17.50
N THR A 166 -2.67 11.39 18.24
CA THR A 166 -2.95 10.61 19.46
C THR A 166 -3.35 9.16 19.17
N ALA A 167 -3.93 8.87 18.01
CA ALA A 167 -4.17 7.49 17.59
C ALA A 167 -2.84 6.78 17.25
N ALA A 168 -1.91 7.48 16.59
CA ALA A 168 -0.57 6.95 16.33
C ALA A 168 0.21 6.67 17.63
N LEU A 169 0.10 7.55 18.63
CA LEU A 169 0.71 7.32 19.95
C LEU A 169 0.09 6.12 20.67
N ALA A 170 -1.25 6.01 20.69
CA ALA A 170 -1.92 4.87 21.31
C ALA A 170 -1.59 3.55 20.60
N LEU A 171 -1.53 3.55 19.27
CA LEU A 171 -1.14 2.36 18.52
C LEU A 171 0.32 1.95 18.81
N ALA A 172 1.20 2.92 19.02
CA ALA A 172 2.56 2.63 19.46
C ALA A 172 2.57 1.99 20.86
N ASP A 173 1.76 2.48 21.81
CA ASP A 173 1.62 1.85 23.13
C ASP A 173 1.17 0.38 22.99
N CYS A 174 0.14 0.10 22.19
CA CYS A 174 -0.33 -1.26 21.91
C CYS A 174 0.78 -2.16 21.32
N ILE A 175 1.57 -1.65 20.38
CA ILE A 175 2.66 -2.42 19.77
C ILE A 175 3.78 -2.71 20.78
N GLU A 176 4.13 -1.76 21.65
CA GLU A 176 5.07 -2.01 22.76
C GLU A 176 4.53 -3.08 23.72
N ASP A 177 3.23 -3.10 23.95
CA ASP A 177 2.55 -4.04 24.86
C ASP A 177 2.28 -5.43 24.23
N GLY A 178 2.56 -5.62 22.94
CA GLY A 178 2.58 -6.93 22.30
C GLY A 178 1.70 -7.06 21.05
N THR A 179 0.91 -6.06 20.70
CA THR A 179 0.09 -6.06 19.48
C THR A 179 0.96 -6.12 18.23
N ARG A 180 0.57 -6.92 17.24
CA ARG A 180 1.35 -7.13 16.01
C ARG A 180 0.51 -6.93 14.73
N PRO A 181 0.31 -5.67 14.29
CA PRO A 181 -0.23 -5.41 12.95
C PRO A 181 0.65 -6.02 11.87
N ALA A 182 0.05 -6.44 10.74
CA ALA A 182 0.81 -6.92 9.59
C ALA A 182 1.63 -5.78 8.96
N VAL A 183 1.03 -4.58 8.88
CA VAL A 183 1.71 -3.35 8.49
C VAL A 183 1.00 -2.14 9.09
N VAL A 184 1.76 -1.08 9.36
CA VAL A 184 1.23 0.22 9.79
C VAL A 184 1.43 1.28 8.69
N VAL A 185 0.36 1.96 8.29
CA VAL A 185 0.38 3.14 7.41
C VAL A 185 0.01 4.36 8.26
N ALA A 186 0.98 5.18 8.65
CA ALA A 186 0.73 6.29 9.57
C ALA A 186 1.23 7.63 9.03
N THR A 187 0.28 8.47 8.62
CA THR A 187 0.52 9.81 8.10
C THR A 187 -0.37 10.88 8.77
N PRO A 188 -0.59 10.88 10.10
CA PRO A 188 -1.41 11.92 10.73
C PRO A 188 -0.84 13.32 10.44
N VAL A 189 -1.70 14.22 9.99
CA VAL A 189 -1.35 15.63 9.72
C VAL A 189 -1.46 16.46 10.99
N GLY A 190 -0.59 17.46 11.15
CA GLY A 190 -0.78 18.43 12.21
C GLY A 190 0.45 19.27 12.53
N PHE A 191 0.20 20.37 13.22
CA PHE A 191 1.25 21.27 13.72
C PHE A 191 1.68 20.94 15.15
N VAL A 192 0.92 20.06 15.82
CA VAL A 192 1.16 19.64 17.20
C VAL A 192 1.21 18.12 17.24
N LYS A 193 2.26 17.55 17.81
CA LYS A 193 2.50 16.10 18.01
C LYS A 193 2.56 15.23 16.75
N ALA A 194 2.21 15.71 15.56
CA ALA A 194 2.19 14.90 14.33
C ALA A 194 3.58 14.32 14.00
N ALA A 195 4.63 15.16 14.01
CA ALA A 195 6.00 14.72 13.79
C ALA A 195 6.44 13.70 14.86
N ASP A 196 6.31 14.06 16.14
CA ASP A 196 6.75 13.24 17.27
C ASP A 196 5.99 11.91 17.36
N SER A 197 4.69 11.91 17.07
CA SER A 197 3.85 10.70 17.09
C SER A 197 4.27 9.69 16.02
N ARG A 198 4.64 10.17 14.82
CA ARG A 198 5.13 9.30 13.74
C ARG A 198 6.54 8.82 14.00
N GLU A 199 7.38 9.67 14.59
CA GLU A 199 8.73 9.27 15.00
C GLU A 199 8.64 8.13 16.00
N ARG A 200 7.90 8.33 17.09
CA ARG A 200 7.72 7.30 18.12
C ARG A 200 7.12 6.02 17.55
N LEU A 201 6.02 6.12 16.80
CA LEU A 201 5.39 4.95 16.20
C LEU A 201 6.37 4.20 15.28
N ARG A 202 7.18 4.92 14.51
CA ARG A 202 8.19 4.31 13.64
C ARG A 202 9.28 3.60 14.44
N GLU A 203 9.79 4.21 15.52
CA GLU A 203 10.79 3.62 16.40
C GLU A 203 10.26 2.35 17.08
N VAL A 204 9.04 2.41 17.62
CA VAL A 204 8.36 1.27 18.24
C VAL A 204 8.13 0.14 17.23
N CYS A 205 7.63 0.45 16.04
CA CYS A 205 7.44 -0.53 14.97
C CYS A 205 8.75 -1.23 14.63
N ALA A 206 9.84 -0.48 14.45
CA ALA A 206 11.16 -1.03 14.17
C ALA A 206 11.68 -1.93 15.33
N ALA A 207 11.52 -1.50 16.58
CA ALA A 207 11.95 -2.26 17.75
C ALA A 207 11.18 -3.57 17.95
N ASN A 208 9.93 -3.63 17.48
CA ASN A 208 9.02 -4.76 17.67
C ASN A 208 8.80 -5.61 16.41
N GLY A 209 9.54 -5.33 15.32
CA GLY A 209 9.45 -6.08 14.08
C GLY A 209 8.13 -5.90 13.31
N VAL A 210 7.46 -4.77 13.50
CA VAL A 210 6.24 -4.41 12.77
C VAL A 210 6.61 -3.53 11.56
N PRO A 211 6.36 -3.95 10.32
CA PRO A 211 6.60 -3.12 9.15
C PRO A 211 5.71 -1.87 9.16
N ALA A 212 6.27 -0.72 8.78
CA ALA A 212 5.52 0.52 8.73
C ALA A 212 6.00 1.49 7.64
N VAL A 213 5.04 2.23 7.09
CA VAL A 213 5.26 3.43 6.26
C VAL A 213 4.75 4.66 6.99
N THR A 214 5.62 5.66 7.15
CA THR A 214 5.30 6.96 7.75
C THR A 214 5.91 8.09 6.92
N ASN A 215 5.85 9.32 7.43
CA ASN A 215 6.58 10.44 6.85
C ASN A 215 7.10 11.42 7.92
N VAL A 216 8.10 12.20 7.58
CA VAL A 216 8.65 13.25 8.47
C VAL A 216 7.93 14.61 8.28
N GLY A 217 8.03 15.47 9.29
CA GLY A 217 7.50 16.83 9.27
C GLY A 217 6.05 16.93 9.77
N ARG A 218 5.29 17.90 9.23
CA ARG A 218 3.90 18.22 9.64
C ARG A 218 2.84 17.80 8.64
N ARG A 219 3.24 17.65 7.37
CA ARG A 219 2.39 17.22 6.25
C ARG A 219 1.92 15.78 6.45
N GLY A 220 0.80 15.41 5.85
CA GLY A 220 0.16 14.11 6.01
C GLY A 220 -1.31 14.22 5.61
N GLY A 221 -2.16 13.39 6.20
CA GLY A 221 -3.61 13.51 6.11
C GLY A 221 -4.29 12.24 5.62
N SER A 222 -5.62 12.29 5.61
CA SER A 222 -6.44 11.13 5.29
C SER A 222 -6.30 10.69 3.82
N GLY A 223 -6.21 11.63 2.89
CA GLY A 223 -6.04 11.32 1.46
C GLY A 223 -4.74 10.57 1.17
N LEU A 224 -3.64 11.00 1.81
CA LEU A 224 -2.36 10.30 1.71
C LEU A 224 -2.44 8.90 2.33
N ALA A 225 -2.99 8.76 3.54
CA ALA A 225 -3.10 7.46 4.21
C ALA A 225 -3.93 6.47 3.38
N ALA A 226 -5.07 6.93 2.84
CA ALA A 226 -5.91 6.14 1.95
C ALA A 226 -5.17 5.79 0.65
N GLY A 227 -4.50 6.75 0.01
CA GLY A 227 -3.74 6.54 -1.22
C GLY A 227 -2.65 5.48 -1.05
N LEU A 228 -1.83 5.59 0.01
CA LEU A 228 -0.80 4.60 0.34
C LEU A 228 -1.40 3.21 0.63
N THR A 229 -2.54 3.14 1.30
CA THR A 229 -3.24 1.87 1.56
C THR A 229 -3.78 1.26 0.26
N ASN A 230 -4.33 2.08 -0.64
CA ASN A 230 -4.79 1.62 -1.94
C ASN A 230 -3.63 1.09 -2.80
N GLU A 231 -2.43 1.64 -2.67
CA GLU A 231 -1.27 1.08 -3.37
C GLU A 231 -0.91 -0.32 -2.87
N LEU A 232 -1.10 -0.62 -1.57
CA LEU A 232 -0.94 -1.99 -1.06
C LEU A 232 -1.95 -2.95 -1.71
N VAL A 233 -3.18 -2.48 -1.94
CA VAL A 233 -4.22 -3.23 -2.67
C VAL A 233 -3.83 -3.45 -4.12
N HIS A 234 -3.32 -2.42 -4.78
CA HIS A 234 -2.89 -2.51 -6.18
C HIS A 234 -1.75 -3.51 -6.33
N VAL A 235 -0.71 -3.41 -5.49
CA VAL A 235 0.38 -4.39 -5.47
C VAL A 235 -0.14 -5.81 -5.23
N ALA A 236 -1.14 -5.99 -4.35
CA ALA A 236 -1.76 -7.31 -4.15
C ALA A 236 -2.50 -7.82 -5.40
N SER A 237 -3.14 -6.94 -6.18
CA SER A 237 -3.74 -7.30 -7.47
C SER A 237 -2.65 -7.76 -8.45
N ASP A 238 -1.60 -6.96 -8.63
CA ASP A 238 -0.50 -7.28 -9.54
C ASP A 238 0.19 -8.62 -9.18
N VAL A 239 0.20 -8.98 -7.88
CA VAL A 239 0.69 -10.29 -7.42
C VAL A 239 -0.26 -11.42 -7.83
N ARG A 240 -1.57 -11.23 -7.78
CA ARG A 240 -2.55 -12.23 -8.27
C ARG A 240 -2.44 -12.43 -9.77
N ASP A 241 -2.14 -11.36 -10.49
CA ASP A 241 -1.98 -11.36 -11.95
C ASP A 241 -0.59 -11.85 -12.39
N GLY A 242 0.32 -12.07 -11.44
CA GLY A 242 1.66 -12.63 -11.67
C GLY A 242 2.70 -11.60 -12.15
N GLU A 243 2.36 -10.32 -12.11
CA GLU A 243 3.20 -9.20 -12.55
C GLU A 243 4.24 -8.80 -11.50
N VAL A 244 3.93 -9.03 -10.21
CA VAL A 244 4.81 -8.72 -9.08
C VAL A 244 5.06 -9.95 -8.22
N SER A 245 6.33 -10.17 -7.85
CA SER A 245 6.70 -11.16 -6.82
C SER A 245 6.95 -10.48 -5.48
N LEU A 246 6.42 -11.07 -4.40
CA LEU A 246 6.66 -10.63 -3.02
C LEU A 246 7.85 -11.34 -2.36
N GLU A 247 8.62 -12.14 -3.09
CA GLU A 247 9.82 -12.79 -2.53
C GLU A 247 11.00 -11.81 -2.47
N THR A 248 11.76 -11.86 -1.39
CA THR A 248 13.03 -11.13 -1.32
C THR A 248 14.00 -11.80 -2.28
N SER A 249 14.47 -11.08 -3.31
CA SER A 249 15.47 -11.62 -4.24
C SER A 249 16.75 -11.92 -3.47
N ASN A 250 16.91 -13.19 -3.12
CA ASN A 250 18.10 -13.69 -2.46
C ASN A 250 19.22 -13.66 -3.51
N ARG A 251 19.92 -12.53 -3.67
CA ARG A 251 21.21 -12.53 -4.37
C ARG A 251 22.16 -13.35 -3.51
N SER A 252 22.15 -14.66 -3.74
CA SER A 252 23.09 -15.59 -3.13
C SER A 252 24.50 -15.07 -3.38
N SER A 253 25.17 -14.75 -2.30
CA SER A 253 26.62 -14.65 -2.28
C SER A 253 27.11 -16.08 -2.11
N GLY A 254 27.62 -16.67 -3.19
CA GLY A 254 28.39 -17.90 -3.17
C GLY A 254 27.86 -18.97 -4.10
N GLU A 255 28.57 -19.18 -5.22
CA GLU A 255 29.28 -20.43 -5.53
C GLU A 255 29.74 -20.40 -6.99
N ASP A 256 30.90 -19.81 -7.25
CA ASP A 256 31.78 -20.25 -8.35
C ASP A 256 33.13 -20.62 -7.72
N ARG A 257 33.15 -21.78 -7.08
CA ARG A 257 34.37 -22.57 -6.96
C ARG A 257 34.09 -23.90 -7.62
N GLU A 258 34.42 -23.96 -8.91
CA GLU A 258 34.59 -25.23 -9.59
C GLU A 258 35.62 -26.08 -8.82
N PRO A 259 35.32 -27.35 -8.50
CA PRO A 259 36.35 -28.34 -8.29
C PRO A 259 36.64 -29.06 -9.62
N ARG A 260 37.81 -29.71 -9.66
CA ARG A 260 38.34 -30.71 -10.61
C ARG A 260 39.49 -30.18 -11.46
N ASP A 261 40.53 -30.92 -11.74
CA ASP A 261 41.02 -32.23 -11.31
C ASP A 261 42.53 -32.24 -11.65
N GLY A 262 43.28 -33.13 -11.01
CA GLY A 262 44.74 -33.10 -11.02
C GLY A 262 45.42 -33.28 -12.39
N GLU A 263 46.67 -32.83 -12.43
CA GLU A 263 47.73 -33.44 -13.24
C GLU A 263 48.84 -33.92 -12.29
N VAL A 264 49.26 -35.15 -12.56
CA VAL A 264 50.31 -35.92 -11.87
C VAL A 264 51.59 -35.84 -12.71
N GLU A 265 52.73 -36.04 -12.03
CA GLU A 265 54.10 -36.32 -12.53
C GLU A 265 54.91 -35.06 -12.93
N LEU A 266 56.14 -34.82 -12.46
CA LEU A 266 57.23 -35.68 -11.93
C LEU A 266 57.94 -35.04 -10.72
#